data_AF-A0A850M0R3-F1
#
_entry.id   AF-A0A850M0R3-F1
#
_cell.length_a   1.000
_cell.length_b   1.000
_cell.length_c   1.000
_cell.angle_alpha   90.00
_cell.angle_beta   90.00
_cell.angle_gamma   90.00
#
_symmetry.space_group_name_H-M   'P 1'
#
loop_
_entity.id
_entity.type
_entity.pdbx_description
1 polymer ?
#
loop_
_entity_poly.entity_id
_entity_poly.type
_entity_poly.pdbx_seq_one_letter_code
_entity_poly.pdbx_strand_id
1 'polypeptide(L)'
;MDLMAMWRVVRPDAVKVWEKKEVKDRLSRYYAIMKDERIAKFLIAKKVPIEIDLSGPIEKLWTEHEKMSKEFKEILTKVDQGELIFKDLKNPKTSYLDLKIELGKRIMSECHLCERRCGINRSNGEIRYCNTF
;
A
#
# COMPACT_ATOMS: atom_id res chain seq x y z
N MET A 1 -7.51 -32.59 3.44
CA MET A 1 -7.70 -31.43 4.35
C MET A 1 -7.21 -30.20 3.61
N ASP A 2 -8.08 -29.22 3.42
CA ASP A 2 -7.77 -28.01 2.66
C ASP A 2 -6.71 -27.16 3.40
N LEU A 3 -5.60 -26.87 2.72
CA LEU A 3 -4.50 -26.03 3.25
C LEU A 3 -5.01 -24.65 3.71
N MET A 4 -6.11 -24.17 3.13
CA MET A 4 -6.75 -22.90 3.51
C MET A 4 -7.39 -22.91 4.91
N ALA A 5 -7.65 -24.07 5.52
CA ALA A 5 -8.25 -24.15 6.86
C ALA A 5 -7.22 -24.30 7.99
N MET A 6 -6.01 -24.76 7.67
CA MET A 6 -5.00 -25.13 8.68
C MET A 6 -4.49 -23.92 9.48
N TRP A 7 -4.34 -22.75 8.85
CA TRP A 7 -3.89 -21.55 9.56
C TRP A 7 -4.89 -21.06 10.62
N ARG A 8 -6.20 -21.32 10.44
CA ARG A 8 -7.23 -20.94 11.43
C ARG A 8 -7.12 -21.76 12.71
N VAL A 9 -6.62 -22.98 12.61
CA VAL A 9 -6.35 -23.86 13.76
C VAL A 9 -5.09 -23.41 14.49
N VAL A 10 -4.06 -22.99 13.76
CA VAL A 10 -2.79 -22.49 14.34
C VAL A 10 -2.93 -21.08 14.93
N ARG A 11 -3.79 -20.25 14.35
CA ARG A 11 -4.05 -18.85 14.75
C ARG A 11 -5.54 -18.56 14.93
N PRO A 12 -6.20 -19.20 15.91
CA PRO A 12 -7.61 -18.97 16.18
C PRO A 12 -7.88 -17.53 16.66
N ASP A 13 -6.87 -16.87 17.25
CA ASP A 13 -6.87 -15.46 17.60
C ASP A 13 -7.12 -14.55 16.39
N ALA A 14 -6.52 -14.88 15.24
CA ALA A 14 -6.69 -14.12 14.00
C ALA A 14 -8.12 -14.22 13.42
N VAL A 15 -8.89 -15.23 13.84
CA VAL A 15 -10.32 -15.35 13.51
C VAL A 15 -11.17 -14.62 14.54
N LYS A 16 -10.93 -14.87 15.84
CA LYS A 16 -11.69 -14.28 16.95
C LYS A 16 -11.63 -12.75 16.99
N VAL A 17 -10.52 -12.15 16.53
CA VAL A 17 -10.34 -10.69 16.53
C VAL A 17 -11.47 -9.95 15.79
N TRP A 18 -12.08 -10.59 14.78
CA TRP A 18 -13.17 -10.03 13.99
C TRP A 18 -14.53 -10.06 14.70
N GLU A 19 -14.66 -10.70 15.86
CA GLU A 19 -15.87 -10.63 16.69
C GLU A 19 -16.04 -9.24 17.31
N LYS A 20 -14.93 -8.52 17.53
CA LYS A 20 -14.95 -7.17 18.10
C LYS A 20 -15.42 -6.15 17.05
N LYS A 21 -16.54 -5.47 17.35
CA LYS A 21 -17.10 -4.41 16.49
C LYS A 21 -16.07 -3.33 16.13
N GLU A 22 -15.33 -2.84 17.12
CA GLU A 22 -14.31 -1.79 16.91
C GLU A 22 -13.25 -2.21 15.87
N VAL A 23 -12.82 -3.48 15.89
CA VAL A 23 -11.83 -4.00 14.94
C VAL A 23 -12.43 -4.02 13.54
N LYS A 24 -13.65 -4.52 13.39
CA LYS A 24 -14.38 -4.52 12.10
C LYS A 24 -14.55 -3.10 11.55
N ASP A 25 -14.87 -2.13 12.39
CA ASP A 25 -15.09 -0.75 11.96
C ASP A 25 -13.77 -0.10 11.49
N ARG A 26 -12.70 -0.21 12.30
CA ARG A 26 -11.39 0.38 11.97
C ARG A 26 -10.67 -0.31 10.83
N LEU A 27 -10.82 -1.62 10.69
CA LEU A 27 -10.15 -2.45 9.68
C LEU A 27 -11.12 -3.00 8.63
N SER A 28 -12.24 -2.30 8.41
CA SER A 28 -13.34 -2.72 7.52
C SER A 28 -12.88 -3.17 6.14
N ARG A 29 -11.95 -2.44 5.50
CA ARG A 29 -11.40 -2.86 4.21
C ARG A 29 -10.62 -4.19 4.30
N TYR A 30 -9.79 -4.37 5.32
CA TYR A 30 -9.03 -5.61 5.48
C TYR A 30 -9.97 -6.80 5.70
N TYR A 31 -11.01 -6.60 6.51
CA TYR A 31 -12.06 -7.60 6.70
C TYR A 31 -12.77 -7.94 5.38
N ALA A 32 -13.16 -6.93 4.60
CA ALA A 32 -13.82 -7.13 3.31
C ALA A 32 -12.90 -7.82 2.27
N ILE A 33 -11.60 -7.53 2.27
CA ILE A 33 -10.61 -8.26 1.44
C ILE A 33 -10.55 -9.73 1.85
N MET A 34 -10.54 -10.04 3.15
CA MET A 34 -10.56 -11.43 3.64
C MET A 34 -11.85 -12.17 3.31
N LYS A 35 -12.92 -11.46 2.97
CA LYS A 35 -14.21 -12.00 2.53
C LYS A 35 -14.35 -12.01 1.00
N ASP A 36 -13.30 -11.66 0.27
CA ASP A 36 -13.31 -11.52 -1.20
C ASP A 36 -14.31 -10.46 -1.72
N GLU A 37 -14.71 -9.51 -0.87
CA GLU A 37 -15.68 -8.44 -1.19
C GLU A 37 -15.01 -7.18 -1.73
N ARG A 38 -13.70 -7.00 -1.46
CA ARG A 38 -12.93 -5.81 -1.87
C ARG A 38 -11.54 -6.22 -2.37
N ILE A 39 -11.01 -5.45 -3.32
CA ILE A 39 -9.63 -5.62 -3.81
C ILE A 39 -8.63 -4.89 -2.90
N ALA A 40 -7.43 -5.43 -2.70
CA ALA A 40 -6.39 -4.74 -1.95
C ALA A 40 -5.93 -3.43 -2.64
N LYS A 41 -5.71 -2.36 -1.86
CA LYS A 41 -5.34 -1.03 -2.39
C LYS A 41 -4.08 -1.06 -3.25
N PHE A 42 -3.06 -1.84 -2.87
CA PHE A 42 -1.82 -1.91 -3.64
C PHE A 42 -2.02 -2.58 -5.01
N LEU A 43 -2.95 -3.53 -5.14
CA LEU A 43 -3.29 -4.14 -6.42
C LEU A 43 -3.95 -3.13 -7.36
N ILE A 44 -4.83 -2.28 -6.82
CA ILE A 44 -5.43 -1.18 -7.57
C ILE A 44 -4.37 -0.14 -7.94
N ALA A 45 -3.49 0.25 -7.01
CA ALA A 45 -2.41 1.20 -7.27
C ALA A 45 -1.45 0.73 -8.37
N LYS A 46 -1.24 -0.60 -8.49
CA LYS A 46 -0.44 -1.21 -9.57
C LYS A 46 -1.08 -1.03 -10.96
N LYS A 47 -2.38 -0.76 -11.04
CA LYS A 47 -3.13 -0.55 -12.29
C LYS A 47 -3.21 0.91 -12.72
N VAL A 48 -2.85 1.85 -11.84
CA VAL A 48 -2.87 3.29 -12.16
C VAL A 48 -1.58 3.64 -12.91
N PRO A 49 -1.65 4.04 -14.19
CA PRO A 49 -0.47 4.36 -14.99
C PRO A 49 0.20 5.65 -14.49
N ILE A 50 1.52 5.74 -14.66
CA ILE A 50 2.25 7.00 -14.54
C ILE A 50 3.15 7.20 -15.76
N GLU A 51 3.35 8.45 -16.15
CA GLU A 51 4.15 8.83 -17.32
C GLU A 51 5.30 9.76 -16.93
N ILE A 52 5.98 9.44 -15.82
CA ILE A 52 7.13 10.20 -15.34
C ILE A 52 8.36 9.32 -15.24
N ASP A 53 9.53 9.95 -15.32
CA ASP A 53 10.80 9.31 -15.02
C ASP A 53 11.00 9.22 -13.50
N LEU A 54 11.05 7.99 -12.99
CA LEU A 54 11.28 7.70 -11.58
C LEU A 54 12.69 8.08 -11.11
N SER A 55 13.65 8.28 -12.02
CA SER A 55 14.99 8.77 -11.68
C SER A 55 15.04 10.30 -11.53
N GLY A 56 13.93 11.00 -11.81
CA GLY A 56 13.86 12.45 -11.76
C GLY A 56 13.96 13.06 -10.35
N PRO A 57 13.92 14.41 -10.26
CA PRO A 57 13.97 15.15 -8.99
C PRO A 57 12.84 14.77 -8.02
N ILE A 58 13.12 14.79 -6.71
CA ILE A 58 12.18 14.37 -5.67
C ILE A 58 10.89 15.21 -5.65
N GLU A 59 10.98 16.50 -5.95
CA GLU A 59 9.86 17.44 -6.02
C GLU A 59 8.89 17.08 -7.14
N LYS A 60 9.41 16.62 -8.28
CA LYS A 60 8.59 16.15 -9.40
C LYS A 60 7.87 14.85 -9.03
N LEU A 61 8.56 13.94 -8.32
CA LEU A 61 7.95 12.69 -7.87
C LEU A 61 6.78 12.94 -6.88
N TRP A 62 6.94 13.90 -5.96
CA TRP A 62 5.87 14.27 -5.03
C TRP A 62 4.70 14.95 -5.74
N THR A 63 4.97 15.86 -6.67
CA THR A 63 3.93 16.50 -7.50
C THR A 63 3.11 15.44 -8.25
N GLU A 64 3.76 14.47 -8.89
CA GLU A 64 3.05 13.39 -9.58
C GLU A 64 2.30 12.49 -8.59
N HIS A 65 2.87 12.24 -7.40
CA HIS A 65 2.19 11.44 -6.39
C HIS A 65 0.88 12.09 -5.91
N GLU A 66 0.85 13.40 -5.74
CA GLU A 66 -0.36 14.14 -5.37
C GLU A 66 -1.44 14.02 -6.46
N LYS A 67 -1.05 14.16 -7.72
CA LYS A 67 -1.94 13.98 -8.88
C LYS A 67 -2.49 12.56 -8.93
N MET A 68 -1.62 11.56 -8.90
CA MET A 68 -2.00 10.14 -8.95
C MET A 68 -2.76 9.68 -7.70
N SER A 69 -2.58 10.34 -6.56
CA SER A 69 -3.38 10.08 -5.34
C SER A 69 -4.87 10.39 -5.56
N LYS A 70 -5.19 11.44 -6.34
CA LYS A 70 -6.57 11.78 -6.70
C LYS A 70 -7.16 10.75 -7.65
N GLU A 71 -6.44 10.45 -8.74
CA GLU A 71 -6.86 9.44 -9.72
C GLU A 71 -7.03 8.04 -9.08
N PHE A 72 -6.09 7.64 -8.22
CA PHE A 72 -6.19 6.41 -7.46
C PHE A 72 -7.45 6.36 -6.61
N LYS A 73 -7.83 7.46 -5.93
CA LYS A 73 -9.06 7.50 -5.12
C LYS A 73 -10.32 7.36 -5.99
N GLU A 74 -10.33 7.95 -7.16
CA GLU A 74 -11.46 7.80 -8.11
C GLU A 74 -11.58 6.37 -8.60
N ILE A 75 -10.48 5.77 -9.06
CA ILE A 75 -10.46 4.36 -9.52
C ILE A 75 -10.85 3.43 -8.38
N LEU A 76 -10.30 3.65 -7.18
CA LEU A 76 -10.65 2.89 -5.97
C LEU A 76 -12.16 2.92 -5.71
N THR A 77 -12.78 4.09 -5.82
CA THR A 77 -14.21 4.28 -5.56
C THR A 77 -15.05 3.55 -6.60
N LYS A 78 -14.72 3.69 -7.89
CA LYS A 78 -15.40 3.01 -9.00
C LYS A 78 -15.28 1.49 -8.91
N VAL A 79 -14.11 0.96 -8.57
CA VAL A 79 -13.90 -0.48 -8.34
C VAL A 79 -14.73 -0.97 -7.16
N ASP A 80 -14.73 -0.19 -6.07
CA ASP A 80 -15.46 -0.53 -4.84
C ASP A 80 -17.00 -0.45 -5.02
N GLN A 81 -17.49 0.36 -5.96
CA GLN A 81 -18.90 0.47 -6.35
C GLN A 81 -19.32 -0.54 -7.43
N GLY A 82 -18.36 -1.27 -8.03
CA GLY A 82 -18.61 -2.20 -9.13
C GLY A 82 -18.82 -1.51 -10.49
N GLU A 83 -18.63 -0.20 -10.58
CA GLU A 83 -18.67 0.56 -11.84
C GLU A 83 -17.48 0.25 -12.75
N LEU A 84 -16.38 -0.22 -12.16
CA LEU A 84 -15.17 -0.61 -12.86
C LEU A 84 -14.75 -2.02 -12.45
N ILE A 85 -14.66 -2.93 -13.43
CA ILE A 85 -14.19 -4.30 -13.21
C ILE A 85 -12.66 -4.30 -13.10
N PHE A 86 -12.14 -4.60 -11.91
CA PHE A 86 -10.68 -4.61 -11.64
C PHE A 86 -9.87 -5.45 -12.64
N LYS A 87 -10.43 -6.58 -13.11
CA LYS A 87 -9.76 -7.49 -14.06
C LYS A 87 -9.54 -6.84 -15.43
N ASP A 88 -10.36 -5.86 -15.81
CA ASP A 88 -10.31 -5.20 -17.11
C ASP A 88 -9.31 -4.04 -17.15
N LEU A 89 -8.79 -3.63 -15.97
CA LEU A 89 -7.74 -2.63 -15.89
C LEU A 89 -6.45 -3.15 -16.53
N LYS A 90 -5.91 -2.35 -17.46
CA LYS A 90 -4.62 -2.63 -18.10
C LYS A 90 -3.49 -2.65 -17.08
N ASN A 91 -2.45 -3.42 -17.38
CA ASN A 91 -1.20 -3.38 -16.62
C ASN A 91 -0.28 -2.32 -17.26
N PRO A 92 -0.05 -1.18 -16.61
CA PRO A 92 0.89 -0.20 -17.13
C PRO A 92 2.33 -0.69 -16.97
N LYS A 93 3.25 -0.13 -17.77
CA LYS A 93 4.70 -0.39 -17.64
C LYS A 93 5.25 0.16 -16.31
N THR A 94 4.79 1.35 -15.94
CA THR A 94 5.13 2.01 -14.69
C THR A 94 3.84 2.45 -14.02
N SER A 95 3.68 2.17 -12.75
CA SER A 95 2.44 2.37 -12.00
C SER A 95 2.59 3.32 -10.83
N TYR A 96 1.46 3.79 -10.28
CA TYR A 96 1.45 4.57 -9.05
C TYR A 96 2.06 3.81 -7.87
N LEU A 97 1.96 2.48 -7.87
CA LEU A 97 2.66 1.65 -6.89
C LEU A 97 4.19 1.78 -7.03
N ASP A 98 4.71 1.79 -8.25
CA ASP A 98 6.16 1.95 -8.51
C ASP A 98 6.66 3.31 -8.05
N LEU A 99 5.88 4.37 -8.27
CA LEU A 99 6.18 5.71 -7.73
C LEU A 99 6.25 5.71 -6.20
N LYS A 100 5.31 5.03 -5.53
CA LYS A 100 5.35 4.91 -4.05
C LYS A 100 6.56 4.12 -3.57
N ILE A 101 6.95 3.07 -4.29
CA ILE A 101 8.16 2.29 -3.99
C ILE A 101 9.40 3.19 -4.10
N GLU A 102 9.52 3.96 -5.18
CA GLU A 102 10.66 4.86 -5.38
C GLU A 102 10.73 5.96 -4.31
N LEU A 103 9.61 6.63 -4.02
CA LEU A 103 9.54 7.60 -2.92
C LEU A 103 9.90 6.96 -1.58
N GLY A 104 9.42 5.74 -1.31
CA GLY A 104 9.77 4.99 -0.10
C GLY A 104 11.26 4.70 -0.01
N LYS A 105 11.90 4.26 -1.11
CA LYS A 105 13.35 4.04 -1.17
C LYS A 105 14.13 5.33 -0.86
N ARG A 106 13.73 6.46 -1.45
CA ARG A 106 14.37 7.76 -1.20
C ARG A 106 14.19 8.24 0.25
N ILE A 107 13.01 8.06 0.82
CA ILE A 107 12.76 8.33 2.25
C ILE A 107 13.62 7.43 3.14
N MET A 108 13.95 6.21 2.73
CA MET A 108 14.82 5.32 3.49
C MET A 108 16.31 5.61 3.30
N SER A 109 16.72 6.07 2.11
CA SER A 109 18.12 6.44 1.84
C SER A 109 18.54 7.74 2.54
N GLU A 110 17.59 8.63 2.77
CA GLU A 110 17.74 9.82 3.61
C GLU A 110 16.59 9.82 4.63
N CYS A 111 16.79 9.11 5.75
CA CYS A 111 15.72 8.76 6.68
C CYS A 111 14.90 9.97 7.19
N HIS A 112 13.63 10.02 6.78
CA HIS A 112 12.61 10.98 7.26
C HIS A 112 11.49 10.35 8.09
N LEU A 113 11.65 9.08 8.49
CA LEU A 113 10.59 8.32 9.18
C LEU A 113 10.44 8.66 10.67
N CYS A 114 11.50 9.19 11.29
CA CYS A 114 11.46 9.67 12.66
C CYS A 114 11.30 11.20 12.70
N GLU A 115 10.76 11.72 13.80
CA GLU A 115 10.60 13.16 14.05
C GLU A 115 11.90 13.96 13.90
N ARG A 116 13.05 13.32 14.14
CA ARG A 116 14.38 13.93 14.05
C ARG A 116 14.88 14.06 12.62
N ARG A 117 14.21 13.44 11.63
CA ARG A 117 14.64 13.37 10.22
C ARG A 117 16.14 13.06 10.13
N CYS A 118 16.51 11.93 10.73
CA CYS A 118 17.91 11.67 11.06
C CYS A 118 18.88 11.55 9.87
N GLY A 119 18.37 11.46 8.64
CA GLY A 119 19.14 11.52 7.39
C GLY A 119 20.00 10.29 7.09
N ILE A 120 20.01 9.28 7.97
CA ILE A 120 20.79 8.05 7.77
C ILE A 120 20.24 7.24 6.60
N ASN A 121 21.11 6.44 5.99
CA ASN A 121 20.70 5.52 4.95
C ASN A 121 20.31 4.17 5.55
N ARG A 122 19.00 3.95 5.71
CA ARG A 122 18.45 2.70 6.23
C ARG A 122 18.64 1.52 5.29
N SER A 123 18.80 1.78 4.00
CA SER A 123 18.99 0.73 2.99
C SER A 123 20.30 -0.03 3.21
N ASN A 124 21.27 0.58 3.92
CA ASN A 124 22.56 0.00 4.27
C ASN A 124 22.59 -0.62 5.68
N GLY A 125 21.46 -0.66 6.40
CA GLY A 125 21.40 -1.16 7.77
C GLY A 125 21.98 -0.22 8.83
N GLU A 126 22.16 1.06 8.50
CA GLU A 126 22.65 2.07 9.44
C GLU A 126 21.63 2.30 10.58
N ILE A 127 22.12 2.33 11.82
CA ILE A 127 21.29 2.54 13.01
C ILE A 127 21.68 3.87 13.65
N ARG A 128 20.66 4.59 14.13
CA ARG A 128 20.82 5.79 14.95
C ARG A 128 19.79 5.78 16.07
N TYR A 129 19.60 6.93 16.70
CA TYR A 129 18.79 7.17 17.89
C TYR A 129 17.44 6.43 17.97
N CYS A 130 16.71 6.28 16.86
CA CYS A 130 15.41 5.61 16.85
C CYS A 130 15.47 4.07 16.94
N ASN A 131 16.65 3.44 16.87
CA ASN A 131 16.88 1.98 17.01
C ASN A 131 15.89 1.07 16.27
N THR A 132 15.26 1.59 15.23
CA THR A 132 14.36 0.85 14.35
C THR A 132 15.19 0.45 13.14
N PHE A 133 14.95 -0.75 12.60
CA PHE A 133 15.55 -1.23 11.36
C PHE A 133 14.67 -0.77 10.19
#